data_AF-A0A9E3CQ99-F1
#
_entry.id   AF-A0A9E3CQ99-F1
#
_cell.length_a   1.000
_cell.length_b   1.000
_cell.length_c   1.000
_cell.angle_alpha   90.00
_cell.angle_beta   90.00
_cell.angle_gamma   90.00
#
_symmetry.space_group_name_H-M   'P 1'
#
loop_
_entity.id
_entity.type
_entity.pdbx_description
1 polymer ?
#
loop_
_entity_poly.entity_id
_entity_poly.type
_entity_poly.pdbx_seq_one_letter_code
_entity_poly.pdbx_strand_id
1 'polypeptide(L)'
;MNAQGCHTTFRRQNLVLLLLLSSLVLVAAVGFTVSTARRPQTDQDGSEVKERKFENTIPGHVPIKVKLKSEKSFKDLQNKGWARELELEVKNTGSKPIHYLYVILDMPDVLLEDGVPLSFRVSYGRSWNSDANTPLRPDEPPIQPGESVTLKLQEKRWKAYEARRDEQKRADAKRVRLELQILDYGDGTGFESIQGVPLLYPPKKSALEKPPAKGRADTCKPLRKTRAPDTVVSLLKTDFIEGPASLVRVNFLLPEASPAPAAPEPDLCDCQNISDCFYGVITCPYQCPCDDWCQFQTHVSTGSCSTEGGQMPASPTSA
;
A
#
# COMPACT_ATOMS: atom_id res chain seq x y z
N MET A 1 86.24 21.83 -54.21
CA MET A 1 84.83 22.16 -53.94
C MET A 1 84.50 21.54 -52.59
N ASN A 2 84.41 22.38 -51.56
CA ASN A 2 84.33 21.96 -50.15
C ASN A 2 82.88 21.78 -49.74
N ALA A 3 82.49 20.55 -49.41
CA ALA A 3 81.22 20.25 -48.77
C ALA A 3 81.44 20.15 -47.26
N GLN A 4 80.98 21.15 -46.51
CA GLN A 4 80.93 21.12 -45.05
C GLN A 4 79.64 20.42 -44.59
N GLY A 5 79.80 19.33 -43.86
CA GLY A 5 78.71 18.59 -43.22
C GLY A 5 78.25 19.28 -41.94
N CYS A 6 76.96 19.57 -41.85
CA CYS A 6 76.28 20.08 -40.66
C CYS A 6 75.83 18.90 -39.80
N HIS A 7 76.53 18.64 -38.70
CA HIS A 7 76.12 17.66 -37.70
C HIS A 7 75.05 18.25 -36.78
N THR A 8 73.80 17.84 -36.96
CA THR A 8 72.70 18.10 -36.03
C THR A 8 72.75 17.12 -34.86
N THR A 9 73.51 17.45 -33.81
CA THR A 9 73.36 16.83 -32.49
C THR A 9 72.18 17.47 -31.76
N PHE A 10 70.98 17.27 -32.28
CA PHE A 10 69.75 17.73 -31.64
C PHE A 10 69.09 16.56 -30.90
N ARG A 11 69.25 16.60 -29.56
CA ARG A 11 68.11 16.56 -28.64
C ARG A 11 67.51 15.22 -28.16
N ARG A 12 68.31 14.20 -27.88
CA ARG A 12 67.84 13.03 -27.11
C ARG A 12 67.33 13.38 -25.70
N GLN A 13 67.89 14.40 -25.03
CA GLN A 13 67.46 14.79 -23.68
C GLN A 13 66.08 15.47 -23.62
N ASN A 14 65.64 16.17 -24.69
CA ASN A 14 64.31 16.81 -24.64
C ASN A 14 63.17 15.85 -24.99
N LEU A 15 63.46 14.73 -25.67
CA LEU A 15 62.44 13.72 -25.96
C LEU A 15 61.98 13.01 -24.67
N VAL A 16 62.91 12.72 -23.76
CA VAL A 16 62.59 12.10 -22.46
C VAL A 16 61.76 13.06 -21.58
N LEU A 17 62.10 14.36 -21.57
CA LEU A 17 61.35 15.36 -20.82
C LEU A 17 59.92 15.56 -21.36
N LEU A 18 59.76 15.55 -22.69
CA LEU A 18 58.44 15.63 -23.35
C LEU A 18 57.57 14.41 -23.05
N LEU A 19 58.15 13.20 -23.03
CA LEU A 19 57.42 11.98 -22.68
C LEU A 19 56.95 11.99 -21.22
N LEU A 20 57.79 12.45 -20.28
CA LEU A 20 57.42 12.56 -18.85
C LEU A 20 56.35 13.64 -18.58
N LEU A 21 56.37 14.76 -19.30
CA LEU A 21 55.32 15.78 -19.19
C LEU A 21 53.99 15.30 -19.79
N SER A 22 54.04 14.52 -20.88
CA SER A 22 52.83 13.98 -21.52
C SER A 22 52.09 12.96 -20.64
N SER A 23 52.80 12.15 -19.85
CA SER A 23 52.17 11.19 -18.93
C SER A 23 51.53 11.86 -17.72
N LEU A 24 52.08 12.98 -17.24
CA LEU A 24 51.52 13.75 -16.13
C LEU A 24 50.16 14.38 -16.49
N VAL A 25 50.00 14.84 -17.74
CA VAL A 25 48.73 15.40 -18.25
C VAL A 25 47.66 14.32 -18.45
N LEU A 26 48.05 13.11 -18.86
CA LEU A 26 47.12 11.97 -18.99
C LEU A 26 46.59 11.47 -17.64
N VAL A 27 47.40 11.51 -16.58
CA VAL A 27 46.95 11.18 -15.21
C VAL A 27 45.99 12.25 -14.66
N ALA A 28 46.20 13.52 -14.99
CA ALA A 28 45.29 14.60 -14.60
C ALA A 28 43.94 14.55 -15.35
N ALA A 29 43.92 14.11 -16.61
CA ALA A 29 42.71 14.02 -17.42
C ALA A 29 41.81 12.81 -17.07
N VAL A 30 42.38 11.69 -16.59
CA VAL A 30 41.62 10.50 -16.17
C VAL A 30 41.15 10.59 -14.71
N GLY A 31 41.70 11.50 -13.91
CA GLY A 31 41.32 11.69 -12.50
C GLY A 31 39.96 12.35 -12.25
N PHE A 32 39.25 12.82 -13.27
CA PHE A 32 38.04 13.66 -13.11
C PHE A 32 36.72 13.05 -13.61
N THR A 33 36.64 11.75 -13.89
CA THR A 33 35.36 11.09 -14.24
C THR A 33 34.96 9.93 -13.34
N VAL A 34 35.54 9.82 -12.14
CA VAL A 34 34.88 9.09 -11.05
C VAL A 34 33.98 10.08 -10.31
N SER A 35 32.90 10.49 -10.99
CA SER A 35 31.68 10.91 -10.31
C SER A 35 31.17 9.68 -9.58
N THR A 36 31.77 9.43 -8.43
CA THR A 36 31.07 8.76 -7.35
C THR A 36 29.76 9.50 -7.21
N ALA A 37 28.67 8.84 -7.60
CA ALA A 37 27.38 9.10 -7.01
C ALA A 37 27.60 8.91 -5.50
N ARG A 38 28.00 9.99 -4.82
CA ARG A 38 27.92 10.11 -3.38
C ARG A 38 26.46 9.90 -3.07
N ARG A 39 26.11 8.65 -2.75
CA ARG A 39 24.99 8.40 -1.84
C ARG A 39 25.21 9.39 -0.69
N PRO A 40 24.22 10.22 -0.34
CA PRO A 40 24.32 11.05 0.84
C PRO A 40 24.68 10.11 1.99
N GLN A 41 25.92 10.21 2.47
CA GLN A 41 26.32 9.60 3.72
C GLN A 41 25.43 10.24 4.75
N THR A 42 24.42 9.49 5.17
CA THR A 42 23.67 9.75 6.39
C THR A 42 24.69 10.00 7.47
N ASP A 43 24.63 11.18 8.06
CA ASP A 43 25.47 11.63 9.15
C ASP A 43 25.69 10.50 10.15
N GLN A 44 26.89 9.93 10.15
CA GLN A 44 27.44 9.24 11.32
C GLN A 44 27.86 10.32 12.31
N ASP A 45 26.89 11.08 12.80
CA ASP A 45 27.03 11.75 14.07
C ASP A 45 26.91 10.65 15.13
N GLY A 46 28.04 10.22 15.69
CA GLY A 46 28.13 9.28 16.82
C GLY A 46 27.55 9.84 18.11
N SER A 47 26.65 10.81 18.03
CA SER A 47 25.79 11.25 19.11
C SER A 47 24.86 10.09 19.47
N GLU A 48 25.12 9.51 20.64
CA GLU A 48 24.24 8.56 21.32
C GLU A 48 22.80 9.08 21.21
N VAL A 49 21.95 8.41 20.42
CA VAL A 49 20.55 8.81 20.26
C VAL A 49 19.87 8.58 21.60
N LYS A 50 19.76 9.63 22.40
CA LYS A 50 19.16 9.60 23.75
C LYS A 50 17.63 9.64 23.72
N GLU A 51 17.04 10.12 22.63
CA GLU A 51 15.60 10.34 22.51
C GLU A 51 15.05 9.82 21.17
N ARG A 52 13.80 9.35 21.19
CA ARG A 52 13.03 9.02 19.99
C ARG A 52 12.69 10.29 19.22
N LYS A 53 13.04 10.34 17.94
CA LYS A 53 12.77 11.48 17.05
C LYS A 53 11.43 11.33 16.34
N PHE A 54 10.67 12.41 16.31
CA PHE A 54 9.44 12.53 15.51
C PHE A 54 9.67 13.52 14.38
N GLU A 55 9.45 13.09 13.15
CA GLU A 55 9.65 13.90 11.95
C GLU A 55 8.32 14.10 11.26
N ASN A 56 7.81 15.32 11.24
CA ASN A 56 6.61 15.65 10.45
C ASN A 56 7.04 16.00 9.03
N THR A 57 6.77 15.09 8.09
CA THR A 57 7.14 15.27 6.67
C THR A 57 5.98 15.75 5.81
N ILE A 58 4.82 16.05 6.42
CA ILE A 58 3.66 16.57 5.70
C ILE A 58 4.05 17.92 5.07
N PRO A 59 3.84 18.10 3.75
CA PRO A 59 4.20 19.33 3.06
C PRO A 59 3.48 20.56 3.64
N GLY A 60 4.20 21.67 3.75
CA GLY A 60 3.68 22.90 4.39
C GLY A 60 2.48 23.54 3.67
N HIS A 61 2.23 23.20 2.40
CA HIS A 61 1.05 23.68 1.66
C HIS A 61 -0.22 22.88 1.95
N VAL A 62 -0.11 21.70 2.56
CA VAL A 62 -1.28 20.91 2.98
C VAL A 62 -1.86 21.57 4.22
N PRO A 63 -3.16 21.92 4.27
CA PRO A 63 -3.70 22.80 5.29
C PRO A 63 -4.11 22.03 6.57
N ILE A 64 -3.14 21.31 7.14
CA ILE A 64 -3.25 20.66 8.45
C ILE A 64 -2.01 20.94 9.28
N LYS A 65 -2.18 20.97 10.60
CA LYS A 65 -1.08 21.03 11.56
C LYS A 65 -1.17 19.83 12.49
N VAL A 66 -0.07 19.10 12.63
CA VAL A 66 0.00 17.93 13.50
C VAL A 66 0.96 18.17 14.66
N LYS A 67 0.55 17.76 15.86
CA LYS A 67 1.35 17.82 17.09
C LYS A 67 1.26 16.50 17.85
N LEU A 68 2.33 16.17 18.58
CA LEU A 68 2.29 15.10 19.58
C LEU A 68 1.72 15.65 20.89
N LYS A 69 0.68 15.02 21.45
CA LYS A 69 0.15 15.43 22.77
C LYS A 69 1.04 14.94 23.91
N SER A 70 1.59 13.73 23.78
CA SER A 70 2.40 13.06 24.81
C SER A 70 3.89 13.04 24.43
N GLU A 71 4.47 14.21 24.16
CA GLU A 71 5.85 14.32 23.64
C GLU A 71 6.90 13.69 24.59
N LYS A 72 6.73 13.84 25.91
CA LYS A 72 7.67 13.30 26.89
C LYS A 72 7.71 11.76 26.89
N SER A 73 6.55 11.10 26.93
CA SER A 73 6.48 9.64 26.91
C SER A 73 6.88 9.08 25.56
N PHE A 74 6.62 9.81 24.48
CA PHE A 74 7.07 9.44 23.14
C PHE A 74 8.59 9.51 23.01
N LYS A 75 9.26 10.55 23.51
CA LYS A 75 10.71 10.74 23.38
C LYS A 75 11.53 9.74 24.20
N ASP A 76 10.96 9.19 25.27
CA ASP A 76 11.63 8.19 26.10
C ASP A 76 11.85 6.87 25.36
N LEU A 77 13.11 6.50 25.14
CA LEU A 77 13.50 5.23 24.51
C LEU A 77 13.29 4.03 25.43
N GLN A 78 13.20 4.23 26.75
CA GLN A 78 12.88 3.16 27.71
C GLN A 78 11.38 2.88 27.77
N ASN A 79 10.54 3.78 27.25
CA ASN A 79 9.11 3.57 27.18
C ASN A 79 8.75 2.49 26.15
N LYS A 80 8.53 1.27 26.63
CA LYS A 80 8.03 0.14 25.83
C LYS A 80 6.57 0.29 25.40
N GLY A 81 5.80 1.15 26.05
CA GLY A 81 4.40 1.45 25.74
C GLY A 81 4.21 2.69 24.86
N TRP A 82 5.26 3.19 24.20
CA TRP A 82 5.17 4.45 23.44
C TRP A 82 4.10 4.40 22.33
N ALA A 83 3.90 3.25 21.69
CA ALA A 83 2.97 3.11 20.58
C ALA A 83 1.50 3.24 21.04
N ARG A 84 1.13 2.58 22.15
CA ARG A 84 -0.22 2.68 22.73
C ARG A 84 -0.52 4.08 23.30
N GLU A 85 0.50 4.81 23.74
CA GLU A 85 0.40 6.16 24.33
C GLU A 85 0.51 7.28 23.28
N LEU A 86 0.78 6.92 22.02
CA LEU A 86 0.92 7.87 20.92
C LEU A 86 -0.43 8.52 20.61
N GLU A 87 -0.49 9.83 20.82
CA GLU A 87 -1.62 10.68 20.49
C GLU A 87 -1.19 11.81 19.55
N LEU A 88 -1.77 11.86 18.37
CA LEU A 88 -1.57 12.92 17.38
C LEU A 88 -2.74 13.90 17.46
N GLU A 89 -2.48 15.14 17.85
CA GLU A 89 -3.44 16.23 17.67
C GLU A 89 -3.33 16.76 16.24
N VAL A 90 -4.39 16.62 15.46
CA VAL A 90 -4.47 17.13 14.09
C VAL A 90 -5.45 18.30 14.07
N LYS A 91 -4.97 19.47 13.66
CA LYS A 91 -5.78 20.68 13.47
C LYS A 91 -5.99 20.95 11.99
N ASN A 92 -7.24 21.16 11.58
CA ASN A 92 -7.56 21.69 10.26
C ASN A 92 -7.21 23.18 10.21
N THR A 93 -6.25 23.58 9.38
CA THR A 93 -5.87 24.99 9.19
C THR A 93 -6.38 25.57 7.88
N GLY A 94 -7.15 24.79 7.12
CA GLY A 94 -7.75 25.21 5.86
C GLY A 94 -9.11 25.88 6.04
N SER A 95 -9.73 26.19 4.90
CA SER A 95 -11.07 26.77 4.82
C SER A 95 -12.18 25.73 4.54
N LYS A 96 -11.81 24.48 4.26
CA LYS A 96 -12.74 23.39 3.93
C LYS A 96 -12.81 22.34 5.06
N PRO A 97 -13.98 21.74 5.32
CA PRO A 97 -14.11 20.63 6.27
C PRO A 97 -13.36 19.39 5.76
N ILE A 98 -12.65 18.67 6.64
CA ILE A 98 -11.93 17.42 6.28
C ILE A 98 -12.79 16.22 6.68
N HIS A 99 -13.23 15.44 5.69
CA HIS A 99 -14.08 14.26 5.90
C HIS A 99 -13.28 12.96 6.05
N TYR A 100 -12.08 12.91 5.47
CA TYR A 100 -11.18 11.77 5.62
C TYR A 100 -9.74 12.25 5.68
N LEU A 101 -8.97 11.68 6.60
CA LEU A 101 -7.53 11.88 6.68
C LEU A 101 -6.88 10.53 6.90
N TYR A 102 -5.88 10.21 6.09
CA TYR A 102 -5.04 9.04 6.24
C TYR A 102 -3.58 9.47 6.23
N VAL A 103 -2.89 9.15 7.32
CA VAL A 103 -1.46 9.34 7.48
C VAL A 103 -0.79 8.01 7.83
N ILE A 104 0.49 7.90 7.46
CA ILE A 104 1.35 6.79 7.86
C ILE A 104 2.35 7.30 8.91
N LEU A 105 2.57 6.48 9.94
CA LEU A 105 3.69 6.58 10.86
C LEU A 105 4.73 5.56 10.44
N ASP A 106 5.73 6.01 9.70
CA ASP A 106 6.81 5.18 9.17
C ASP A 106 7.97 5.09 10.18
N MET A 107 8.49 3.88 10.41
CA MET A 107 9.59 3.61 11.34
C MET A 107 10.79 3.10 10.55
N PRO A 108 11.61 4.01 9.97
CA PRO A 108 12.67 3.65 9.02
C PRO A 108 13.81 2.83 9.63
N ASP A 109 13.87 2.73 10.96
CA ASP A 109 14.86 1.95 11.70
C ASP A 109 14.34 0.61 12.23
N VAL A 110 13.05 0.30 12.02
CA VAL A 110 12.46 -1.01 12.33
C VAL A 110 12.13 -1.69 11.01
N LEU A 111 13.01 -2.57 10.55
CA LEU A 111 12.83 -3.28 9.29
C LEU A 111 12.12 -4.63 9.50
N LEU A 112 11.24 -4.98 8.56
CA LEU A 112 10.69 -6.33 8.40
C LEU A 112 11.74 -7.27 7.79
N GLU A 113 11.42 -8.56 7.67
CA GLU A 113 12.35 -9.59 7.18
C GLU A 113 12.78 -9.36 5.72
N ASP A 114 11.92 -8.72 4.93
CA ASP A 114 12.16 -8.29 3.55
C ASP A 114 12.92 -6.95 3.45
N GLY A 115 13.33 -6.37 4.58
CA GLY A 115 14.01 -5.07 4.63
C GLY A 115 13.08 -3.87 4.49
N VAL A 116 11.75 -4.07 4.46
CA VAL A 116 10.78 -2.98 4.35
C VAL A 116 10.58 -2.32 5.72
N PRO A 117 10.60 -0.97 5.83
CA PRO A 117 10.27 -0.28 7.06
C PRO A 117 8.88 -0.64 7.58
N LEU A 118 8.78 -0.89 8.89
CA LEU A 118 7.51 -1.07 9.55
C LEU A 118 6.75 0.26 9.60
N SER A 119 5.44 0.24 9.35
CA SER A 119 4.63 1.45 9.40
C SER A 119 3.24 1.21 9.98
N PHE A 120 2.66 2.26 10.58
CA PHE A 120 1.28 2.25 11.04
C PHE A 120 0.40 3.18 10.22
N ARG A 121 -0.77 2.69 9.81
CA ARG A 121 -1.84 3.56 9.32
C ARG A 121 -2.61 4.17 10.48
N VAL A 122 -2.78 5.49 10.44
CA VAL A 122 -3.64 6.27 11.34
C VAL A 122 -4.61 7.05 10.47
N SER A 123 -5.89 7.00 10.79
CA SER A 123 -6.90 7.69 9.99
C SER A 123 -7.99 8.32 10.84
N TYR A 124 -8.54 9.41 10.31
CA TYR A 124 -9.81 9.99 10.71
C TYR A 124 -10.85 9.70 9.64
N GLY A 125 -12.10 9.46 10.06
CA GLY A 125 -13.16 9.00 9.16
C GLY A 125 -12.99 7.53 8.78
N ARG A 126 -13.93 7.02 7.99
CA ARG A 126 -13.92 5.61 7.56
C ARG A 126 -13.12 5.45 6.26
N SER A 127 -12.46 4.32 6.06
CA SER A 127 -11.56 4.10 4.90
C SER A 127 -12.24 4.23 3.55
N TRP A 128 -13.46 3.69 3.38
CA TRP A 128 -14.30 3.87 2.19
C TRP A 128 -14.67 5.33 1.89
N ASN A 129 -14.53 6.29 2.84
CA ASN A 129 -14.68 7.71 2.54
C ASN A 129 -13.56 8.22 1.63
N SER A 130 -12.46 7.49 1.42
CA SER A 130 -11.46 7.85 0.41
C SER A 130 -11.92 7.54 -1.02
N ASP A 131 -12.95 6.71 -1.20
CA ASP A 131 -13.50 6.42 -2.52
C ASP A 131 -14.38 7.60 -2.97
N ALA A 132 -14.08 8.14 -4.15
CA ALA A 132 -14.84 9.24 -4.74
C ALA A 132 -16.29 8.84 -5.06
N ASN A 133 -16.57 7.56 -5.22
CA ASN A 133 -17.92 7.07 -5.55
C ASN A 133 -18.76 6.75 -4.31
N THR A 134 -18.16 6.72 -3.13
CA THR A 134 -18.87 6.42 -1.88
C THR A 134 -19.49 7.70 -1.33
N PRO A 135 -20.84 7.77 -1.20
CA PRO A 135 -21.48 8.94 -0.61
C PRO A 135 -21.09 9.11 0.85
N LEU A 136 -20.83 10.35 1.25
CA LEU A 136 -20.60 10.68 2.65
C LEU A 136 -21.86 10.43 3.46
N ARG A 137 -21.71 9.79 4.62
CA ARG A 137 -22.83 9.65 5.53
C ARG A 137 -23.01 10.93 6.36
N PRO A 138 -24.26 11.37 6.57
CA PRO A 138 -24.54 12.60 7.32
C PRO A 138 -24.22 12.49 8.83
N ASP A 139 -24.07 11.28 9.37
CA ASP A 139 -23.74 11.04 10.79
C ASP A 139 -22.24 11.13 11.11
N GLU A 140 -21.39 11.33 10.10
CA GLU A 140 -19.95 11.46 10.28
C GLU A 140 -19.55 12.93 10.27
N PRO A 141 -19.30 13.54 11.45
CA PRO A 141 -18.86 14.91 11.49
C PRO A 141 -17.49 15.01 10.81
N PRO A 142 -17.26 16.01 9.95
CA PRO A 142 -15.91 16.31 9.47
C PRO A 142 -15.12 17.10 10.52
N ILE A 143 -13.80 17.20 10.33
CA ILE A 143 -12.96 18.16 11.07
C ILE A 143 -13.21 19.55 10.46
N GLN A 144 -13.93 20.40 11.17
CA GLN A 144 -14.27 21.75 10.71
C GLN A 144 -13.02 22.64 10.61
N PRO A 145 -13.06 23.71 9.79
CA PRO A 145 -12.00 24.72 9.77
C PRO A 145 -11.66 25.23 11.18
N GLY A 146 -10.38 25.13 11.56
CA GLY A 146 -9.89 25.53 12.88
C GLY A 146 -10.08 24.50 14.00
N GLU A 147 -10.81 23.41 13.77
CA GLU A 147 -11.03 22.34 14.73
C GLU A 147 -9.78 21.44 14.85
N SER A 148 -9.59 20.87 16.05
CA SER A 148 -8.58 19.85 16.34
C SER A 148 -9.25 18.53 16.69
N VAL A 149 -8.73 17.41 16.16
CA VAL A 149 -9.07 16.05 16.58
C VAL A 149 -7.83 15.34 17.12
N THR A 150 -8.03 14.40 18.05
CA THR A 150 -6.95 13.52 18.54
C THR A 150 -7.05 12.16 17.85
N LEU A 151 -6.01 11.76 17.13
CA LEU A 151 -5.88 10.46 16.50
C LEU A 151 -4.99 9.54 17.34
N LYS A 152 -5.39 8.27 17.43
CA LYS A 152 -4.69 7.21 18.16
C LYS A 152 -4.45 6.01 17.27
N LEU A 153 -3.43 5.21 17.59
CA LEU A 153 -3.28 3.89 17.00
C LEU A 153 -4.43 2.99 17.43
N GLN A 154 -4.99 2.23 16.48
CA GLN A 154 -5.98 1.21 16.77
C GLN A 154 -5.38 0.15 17.70
N GLU A 155 -6.15 -0.30 18.69
CA GLU A 155 -5.72 -1.25 19.71
C GLU A 155 -5.07 -2.51 19.14
N LYS A 156 -5.72 -3.09 18.13
CA LYS A 156 -5.22 -4.27 17.43
C LYS A 156 -3.81 -4.08 16.87
N ARG A 157 -3.46 -2.87 16.41
CA ARG A 157 -2.19 -2.58 15.74
C ARG A 157 -1.04 -2.43 16.70
N TRP A 158 -1.20 -1.63 17.76
CA TRP A 158 -0.13 -1.46 18.73
C TRP A 158 0.10 -2.75 19.54
N LYS A 159 -0.95 -3.53 19.84
CA LYS A 159 -0.80 -4.86 20.46
C LYS A 159 0.02 -5.82 19.60
N ALA A 160 -0.30 -5.90 18.31
CA ALA A 160 0.45 -6.74 17.38
C ALA A 160 1.91 -6.32 17.25
N TYR A 161 2.17 -5.00 17.29
CA TYR A 161 3.54 -4.47 17.31
C TYR A 161 4.30 -4.85 18.57
N GLU A 162 3.73 -4.60 19.76
CA GLU A 162 4.37 -4.92 21.04
C GLU A 162 4.65 -6.43 21.17
N ALA A 163 3.67 -7.27 20.84
CA ALA A 163 3.84 -8.72 20.84
C ALA A 163 4.98 -9.17 19.91
N ARG A 164 4.98 -8.73 18.65
CA ARG A 164 6.03 -9.12 17.69
C ARG A 164 7.40 -8.58 18.08
N ARG A 165 7.48 -7.36 18.61
CA ARG A 165 8.72 -6.78 19.13
C ARG A 165 9.30 -7.66 20.24
N ASP A 166 8.46 -8.05 21.20
CA ASP A 166 8.89 -8.81 22.37
C ASP A 166 9.27 -10.25 22.00
N GLU A 167 8.46 -10.91 21.17
CA GLU A 167 8.72 -12.26 20.63
C GLU A 167 10.06 -12.34 19.88
N GLN A 168 10.31 -11.35 19.02
CA GLN A 168 11.49 -11.33 18.15
C GLN A 168 12.66 -10.55 18.76
N LYS A 169 12.54 -10.08 20.01
CA LYS A 169 13.52 -9.25 20.71
C LYS A 169 14.02 -8.06 19.87
N ARG A 170 13.11 -7.45 19.10
CA ARG A 170 13.44 -6.30 18.24
C ARG A 170 13.66 -5.05 19.08
N ALA A 171 14.55 -4.19 18.61
CA ALA A 171 14.67 -2.84 19.15
C ALA A 171 13.40 -2.03 18.87
N ASP A 172 13.04 -1.12 19.78
CA ASP A 172 12.00 -0.13 19.53
C ASP A 172 12.47 0.87 18.46
N ALA A 173 11.50 1.48 17.77
CA ALA A 173 11.77 2.57 16.84
C ALA A 173 12.41 3.74 17.59
N LYS A 174 13.52 4.25 17.07
CA LYS A 174 14.16 5.50 17.50
C LYS A 174 13.73 6.67 16.63
N ARG A 175 13.19 6.42 15.43
CA ARG A 175 12.65 7.44 14.53
C ARG A 175 11.24 7.07 14.07
N VAL A 176 10.35 8.05 14.08
CA VAL A 176 9.00 7.92 13.53
C VAL A 176 8.74 9.11 12.61
N ARG A 177 8.46 8.83 11.34
CA ARG A 177 8.12 9.83 10.32
C ARG A 177 6.62 9.83 10.11
N LEU A 178 6.01 11.01 10.19
CA LEU A 178 4.61 11.21 9.83
C LEU A 178 4.52 11.62 8.37
N GLU A 179 3.84 10.80 7.58
CA GLU A 179 3.67 10.97 6.14
C GLU A 179 2.18 11.10 5.78
N LEU A 180 1.84 12.09 4.96
CA LEU A 180 0.50 12.20 4.39
C LEU A 180 0.29 11.08 3.36
N GLN A 181 -0.90 10.50 3.34
CA GLN A 181 -1.31 9.63 2.24
C GLN A 181 -2.53 10.20 1.51
N ILE A 182 -3.58 10.55 2.27
CA ILE A 182 -4.83 11.08 1.72
C ILE A 182 -5.42 12.11 2.68
N LEU A 183 -5.91 13.21 2.14
CA LEU A 183 -6.79 14.19 2.79
C LEU A 183 -7.95 14.47 1.82
N ASP A 184 -9.18 14.20 2.24
CA ASP A 184 -10.39 14.38 1.42
C ASP A 184 -11.33 15.41 2.07
N TYR A 185 -11.75 16.41 1.28
CA TYR A 185 -12.73 17.43 1.70
C TYR A 185 -14.18 17.02 1.48
N GLY A 186 -14.42 15.86 0.88
CA GLY A 186 -15.75 15.33 0.62
C GLY A 186 -16.44 15.87 -0.65
N ASP A 187 -15.89 16.92 -1.26
CA ASP A 187 -16.40 17.57 -2.48
C ASP A 187 -15.69 17.06 -3.76
N GLY A 188 -14.90 15.99 -3.66
CA GLY A 188 -14.07 15.46 -4.74
C GLY A 188 -12.68 16.13 -4.85
N THR A 189 -12.39 17.12 -3.99
CA THR A 189 -11.07 17.74 -3.89
C THR A 189 -10.34 17.31 -2.62
N GLY A 190 -9.02 17.43 -2.63
CA GLY A 190 -8.20 16.99 -1.50
C GLY A 190 -6.71 17.04 -1.80
N PHE A 191 -5.95 16.23 -1.07
CA PHE A 191 -4.54 15.98 -1.32
C PHE A 191 -4.25 14.48 -1.22
N GLU A 192 -3.37 13.99 -2.08
CA GLU A 192 -2.89 12.60 -2.05
C GLU A 192 -1.36 12.54 -2.09
N SER A 193 -0.82 11.38 -1.74
CA SER A 193 0.60 11.07 -1.63
C SER A 193 1.35 11.83 -0.53
N ILE A 194 2.59 11.41 -0.30
CA ILE A 194 3.52 12.02 0.65
C ILE A 194 3.81 13.49 0.27
N GLN A 195 3.74 13.82 -1.02
CA GLN A 195 4.00 15.18 -1.51
C GLN A 195 2.77 16.09 -1.47
N GLY A 196 1.62 15.60 -1.00
CA GLY A 196 0.40 16.39 -0.91
C GLY A 196 0.01 16.96 -2.27
N VAL A 197 0.01 16.12 -3.30
CA VAL A 197 -0.42 16.48 -4.64
C VAL A 197 -1.93 16.75 -4.59
N PRO A 198 -2.44 17.85 -5.17
CA PRO A 198 -3.87 18.11 -5.20
C PRO A 198 -4.64 16.96 -5.84
N LEU A 199 -5.63 16.47 -5.11
CA LEU A 199 -6.55 15.45 -5.56
C LEU A 199 -7.66 16.10 -6.40
N LEU A 200 -7.82 15.65 -7.63
CA LEU A 200 -8.86 16.10 -8.55
C LEU A 200 -9.68 14.90 -9.02
N TYR A 201 -10.71 14.55 -8.25
CA TYR A 201 -11.74 13.62 -8.70
C TYR A 201 -12.99 14.39 -9.15
N PRO A 202 -13.81 13.80 -10.03
CA PRO A 202 -15.16 14.32 -10.22
C PRO A 202 -15.88 14.41 -8.85
N PRO A 203 -16.70 15.46 -8.62
CA PRO A 203 -17.39 15.63 -7.35
C PRO A 203 -18.17 14.38 -6.97
N LYS A 204 -18.13 13.99 -5.68
CA LYS A 204 -18.92 12.86 -5.20
C LYS A 204 -20.40 13.18 -5.44
N LYS A 205 -21.13 12.23 -6.00
CA LYS A 205 -22.59 12.36 -6.09
C LYS A 205 -23.14 12.44 -4.67
N SER A 206 -23.85 13.52 -4.38
CA SER A 206 -24.48 13.69 -3.08
C SER A 206 -25.46 12.54 -2.84
N ALA A 207 -25.47 11.98 -1.62
CA ALA A 207 -26.48 10.99 -1.22
C ALA A 207 -27.93 11.52 -1.36
N LEU A 208 -28.10 12.84 -1.48
CA LEU A 208 -29.40 13.49 -1.72
C LEU A 208 -29.81 13.54 -3.19
N GLU A 209 -28.96 13.17 -4.14
CA GLU A 209 -29.42 12.94 -5.51
C GLU A 209 -30.37 11.75 -5.46
N LYS A 210 -31.69 12.04 -5.47
CA LYS A 210 -32.73 11.03 -5.55
C LYS A 210 -32.32 10.06 -6.66
N PRO A 211 -32.29 8.74 -6.40
CA PRO A 211 -32.03 7.79 -7.47
C PRO A 211 -32.97 8.12 -8.63
N PRO A 212 -32.48 8.07 -9.89
CA PRO A 212 -33.27 8.40 -11.06
C PRO A 212 -34.61 7.68 -10.92
N ALA A 213 -35.71 8.44 -11.01
CA ALA A 213 -37.05 7.93 -10.77
C ALA A 213 -37.18 6.59 -11.50
N LYS A 214 -37.46 5.52 -10.74
CA LYS A 214 -37.50 4.14 -11.24
C LYS A 214 -38.15 4.15 -12.62
N GLY A 215 -37.34 3.90 -13.65
CA GLY A 215 -37.86 3.69 -15.00
C GLY A 215 -38.92 2.61 -14.91
N ARG A 216 -40.05 2.79 -15.61
CA ARG A 216 -41.16 1.82 -15.61
C ARG A 216 -40.62 0.39 -15.73
N ALA A 217 -41.07 -0.48 -14.83
CA ALA A 217 -40.68 -1.89 -14.77
C ALA A 217 -41.02 -2.67 -16.06
N ASP A 218 -41.76 -2.05 -16.97
CA ASP A 218 -42.37 -2.62 -18.16
C ASP A 218 -41.37 -2.90 -19.30
N THR A 219 -40.11 -2.45 -19.18
CA THR A 219 -39.10 -2.58 -20.26
C THR A 219 -37.89 -3.46 -19.95
N CYS A 220 -37.94 -4.31 -18.93
CA CYS A 220 -36.97 -5.40 -18.78
C CYS A 220 -37.19 -6.48 -19.85
N LYS A 221 -36.80 -6.21 -21.10
CA LYS A 221 -36.62 -7.27 -22.09
C LYS A 221 -35.38 -8.08 -21.70
N PRO A 222 -35.49 -9.40 -21.49
CA PRO A 222 -34.33 -10.23 -21.22
C PRO A 222 -33.35 -10.11 -22.39
N LEU A 223 -32.14 -9.63 -22.11
CA LEU A 223 -31.03 -9.66 -23.04
C LEU A 223 -30.73 -11.14 -23.34
N ARG A 224 -31.15 -11.59 -24.53
CA ARG A 224 -30.78 -12.88 -25.10
C ARG A 224 -29.25 -12.90 -25.23
N LYS A 225 -28.55 -13.49 -24.27
CA LYS A 225 -27.11 -13.74 -24.37
C LYS A 225 -26.88 -14.80 -25.45
N THR A 226 -26.45 -14.37 -26.63
CA THR A 226 -25.80 -15.25 -27.59
C THR A 226 -24.45 -15.65 -26.99
N ARG A 227 -24.30 -16.92 -26.62
CA ARG A 227 -23.03 -17.49 -26.15
C ARG A 227 -22.01 -17.42 -27.30
N ALA A 228 -21.05 -16.51 -27.21
CA ALA A 228 -19.74 -16.71 -27.82
C ALA A 228 -18.86 -17.45 -26.80
N PRO A 229 -18.04 -18.43 -27.22
CA PRO A 229 -17.09 -19.08 -26.32
C PRO A 229 -15.93 -18.13 -26.05
N ASP A 230 -15.85 -17.59 -24.83
CA ASP A 230 -14.72 -16.78 -24.41
C ASP A 230 -13.54 -17.68 -24.02
N THR A 231 -12.49 -17.58 -24.83
CA THR A 231 -11.12 -18.02 -24.57
C THR A 231 -10.61 -17.50 -23.24
N VAL A 232 -9.99 -18.41 -22.48
CA VAL A 232 -9.27 -18.17 -21.24
C VAL A 232 -8.12 -17.19 -21.48
N VAL A 233 -8.19 -16.00 -20.89
CA VAL A 233 -7.01 -15.15 -20.68
C VAL A 233 -6.84 -14.93 -19.19
N SER A 234 -5.89 -15.68 -18.66
CA SER A 234 -5.22 -15.50 -17.39
C SER A 234 -4.69 -14.07 -17.26
N LEU A 235 -5.02 -13.39 -16.17
CA LEU A 235 -4.43 -12.11 -15.79
C LEU A 235 -4.13 -12.12 -14.29
N LEU A 236 -3.06 -12.85 -13.97
CA LEU A 236 -2.21 -12.59 -12.81
C LEU A 236 -1.72 -11.14 -12.90
N LYS A 237 -2.30 -10.23 -12.10
CA LYS A 237 -1.64 -8.95 -11.79
C LYS A 237 -0.56 -9.22 -10.76
N THR A 238 0.62 -9.47 -11.26
CA THR A 238 1.88 -9.49 -10.52
C THR A 238 2.37 -8.06 -10.30
N ASP A 239 3.09 -7.90 -9.20
CA ASP A 239 3.64 -6.67 -8.68
C ASP A 239 4.56 -5.94 -9.66
N PHE A 240 4.46 -4.61 -9.67
CA PHE A 240 5.42 -3.73 -10.32
C PHE A 240 6.77 -3.84 -9.59
N ILE A 241 7.70 -4.60 -10.19
CA ILE A 241 9.12 -4.51 -9.89
C ILE A 241 9.73 -3.52 -10.88
N GLU A 242 9.95 -2.28 -10.43
CA GLU A 242 10.80 -1.33 -11.15
C GLU A 242 12.27 -1.69 -10.88
N GLY A 243 12.88 -2.37 -11.86
CA GLY A 243 14.33 -2.64 -11.90
C GLY A 243 14.81 -2.81 -13.35
N PRO A 244 16.07 -2.45 -13.67
CA PRO A 244 16.56 -2.43 -15.05
C PRO A 244 16.70 -3.84 -15.65
N ALA A 245 16.12 -4.02 -16.84
CA ALA A 245 15.98 -5.27 -17.60
C ALA A 245 17.29 -5.82 -18.19
N SER A 246 18.34 -6.03 -17.38
CA SER A 246 19.66 -6.49 -17.85
C SER A 246 20.11 -7.87 -17.33
N LEU A 247 19.30 -8.58 -16.54
CA LEU A 247 19.76 -9.83 -15.89
C LEU A 247 18.82 -11.04 -15.97
N VAL A 248 17.86 -11.09 -16.89
CA VAL A 248 17.05 -12.31 -17.09
C VAL A 248 17.61 -13.12 -18.25
N ARG A 249 18.46 -14.12 -17.95
CA ARG A 249 18.79 -15.19 -18.90
C ARG A 249 17.62 -16.16 -18.97
N VAL A 250 17.01 -16.25 -20.14
CA VAL A 250 15.91 -17.17 -20.43
C VAL A 250 16.48 -18.38 -21.16
N ASN A 251 16.52 -19.55 -20.51
CA ASN A 251 16.73 -20.84 -21.18
C ASN A 251 15.38 -21.56 -21.23
N PHE A 252 14.72 -21.54 -22.39
CA PHE A 252 13.56 -22.39 -22.68
C PHE A 252 13.99 -23.52 -23.60
N LEU A 253 14.32 -24.68 -23.05
CA LEU A 253 14.19 -25.97 -23.72
C LEU A 253 13.85 -27.02 -22.65
N LEU A 254 12.59 -27.48 -22.63
CA LEU A 254 12.16 -28.67 -21.92
C LEU A 254 11.60 -29.66 -22.97
N PRO A 255 11.88 -30.97 -22.85
CA PRO A 255 11.51 -31.95 -23.87
C PRO A 255 10.01 -32.29 -23.83
N GLU A 256 9.53 -32.66 -25.00
CA GLU A 256 8.18 -33.12 -25.29
C GLU A 256 7.85 -34.42 -24.53
N ALA A 257 6.80 -34.39 -23.70
CA ALA A 257 6.32 -35.53 -22.94
C ALA A 257 5.09 -36.15 -23.63
N SER A 258 5.14 -37.47 -23.86
CA SER A 258 4.03 -38.27 -24.39
C SER A 258 2.83 -38.31 -23.44
N PRO A 259 1.59 -38.43 -23.96
CA PRO A 259 0.38 -38.36 -23.16
C PRO A 259 0.14 -39.63 -22.34
N ALA A 260 -0.04 -39.47 -21.03
CA ALA A 260 -0.57 -40.48 -20.12
C ALA A 260 -2.12 -40.47 -20.12
N PRO A 261 -2.79 -41.59 -19.81
CA PRO A 261 -4.25 -41.67 -19.80
C PRO A 261 -4.86 -40.81 -18.67
N ALA A 262 -5.97 -40.14 -19.00
CA ALA A 262 -6.64 -39.18 -18.12
C ALA A 262 -7.15 -39.84 -16.83
N ALA A 263 -6.65 -39.36 -15.68
CA ALA A 263 -7.27 -39.60 -14.38
C ALA A 263 -8.53 -38.71 -14.25
N PRO A 264 -9.57 -39.16 -13.53
CA PRO A 264 -10.74 -38.33 -13.26
C PRO A 264 -10.35 -37.08 -12.44
N GLU A 265 -10.87 -35.92 -12.85
CA GLU A 265 -10.64 -34.64 -12.17
C GLU A 265 -11.19 -34.68 -10.72
N PRO A 266 -10.40 -34.27 -9.72
CA PRO A 266 -10.90 -34.12 -8.36
C PRO A 266 -11.83 -32.90 -8.26
N ASP A 267 -12.96 -33.09 -7.58
CA ASP A 267 -13.89 -32.02 -7.27
C ASP A 267 -13.24 -31.01 -6.30
N LEU A 268 -13.58 -29.73 -6.43
CA LEU A 268 -12.82 -28.57 -5.92
C LEU A 268 -12.73 -28.45 -4.38
N CYS A 269 -13.22 -29.43 -3.65
CA CYS A 269 -13.27 -29.45 -2.18
C CYS A 269 -12.84 -30.83 -1.68
N ASP A 270 -11.56 -30.98 -1.35
CA ASP A 270 -10.94 -32.19 -0.79
C ASP A 270 -11.39 -32.43 0.69
N CYS A 271 -12.70 -32.53 0.94
CA CYS A 271 -13.29 -32.89 2.23
C CYS A 271 -13.24 -34.41 2.41
N GLN A 272 -12.19 -34.96 3.02
CA GLN A 272 -12.08 -36.40 3.30
C GLN A 272 -12.85 -36.86 4.56
N ASN A 273 -13.53 -35.97 5.28
CA ASN A 273 -14.32 -36.33 6.47
C ASN A 273 -15.59 -35.45 6.59
N ILE A 274 -16.77 -36.08 6.60
CA ILE A 274 -18.07 -35.43 6.36
C ILE A 274 -18.65 -34.72 7.61
N SER A 275 -18.07 -34.92 8.80
CA SER A 275 -18.65 -34.41 10.05
C SER A 275 -18.53 -32.90 10.26
N ASP A 276 -17.66 -32.20 9.54
CA ASP A 276 -17.36 -30.76 9.77
C ASP A 276 -17.40 -29.88 8.51
N CYS A 277 -17.90 -30.38 7.37
CA CYS A 277 -18.06 -29.54 6.17
C CYS A 277 -19.42 -28.79 6.24
N PHE A 278 -19.36 -27.46 6.36
CA PHE A 278 -20.53 -26.58 6.26
C PHE A 278 -20.83 -26.31 4.79
N TYR A 279 -21.97 -26.78 4.29
CA TYR A 279 -22.50 -26.39 2.99
C TYR A 279 -23.51 -25.26 3.19
N GLY A 280 -23.19 -24.09 2.65
CA GLY A 280 -24.15 -23.00 2.45
C GLY A 280 -24.18 -22.68 0.96
N VAL A 281 -25.36 -22.69 0.35
CA VAL A 281 -25.52 -22.15 -1.00
C VAL A 281 -25.50 -20.63 -0.87
N ILE A 282 -24.46 -19.97 -1.38
CA ILE A 282 -24.50 -18.52 -1.57
C ILE A 282 -25.31 -18.26 -2.85
N THR A 283 -26.63 -18.20 -2.73
CA THR A 283 -27.46 -17.57 -3.76
C THR A 283 -27.43 -16.07 -3.54
N CYS A 284 -26.45 -15.38 -4.13
CA CYS A 284 -26.72 -14.06 -4.71
C CYS A 284 -27.11 -14.32 -6.16
N PRO A 285 -28.41 -14.54 -6.45
CA PRO A 285 -28.80 -14.67 -7.81
C PRO A 285 -28.66 -13.26 -8.42
N TYR A 286 -28.00 -13.21 -9.57
CA TYR A 286 -28.00 -12.13 -10.54
C TYR A 286 -26.85 -11.11 -10.46
N GLN A 287 -26.15 -11.04 -11.61
CA GLN A 287 -26.07 -9.79 -12.35
C GLN A 287 -27.49 -9.17 -12.45
N CYS A 288 -27.94 -8.48 -11.40
CA CYS A 288 -29.05 -7.55 -11.48
C CYS A 288 -28.52 -6.18 -11.06
N PRO A 289 -28.41 -5.23 -12.00
CA PRO A 289 -28.22 -3.84 -11.63
C PRO A 289 -29.56 -3.37 -11.04
N CYS A 290 -29.51 -2.71 -9.88
CA CYS A 290 -30.65 -2.21 -9.09
C CYS A 290 -31.16 -3.18 -8.00
N ASP A 291 -30.48 -3.25 -6.85
CA ASP A 291 -31.09 -3.03 -5.52
C ASP A 291 -30.02 -3.12 -4.41
N ASP A 292 -30.00 -2.14 -3.51
CA ASP A 292 -28.93 -1.87 -2.53
C ASP A 292 -29.03 -2.69 -1.23
N TRP A 293 -29.82 -3.76 -1.17
CA TRP A 293 -30.20 -4.41 0.09
C TRP A 293 -29.84 -5.89 0.10
N CYS A 294 -28.55 -6.22 0.11
CA CYS A 294 -28.08 -7.51 0.63
C CYS A 294 -27.88 -7.39 2.15
N GLN A 295 -28.97 -7.46 2.91
CA GLN A 295 -28.88 -7.68 4.36
C GLN A 295 -28.69 -9.16 4.65
N PHE A 296 -27.57 -9.50 5.29
CA PHE A 296 -27.26 -10.84 5.75
C PHE A 296 -28.21 -11.22 6.90
N GLN A 297 -29.13 -12.16 6.67
CA GLN A 297 -29.62 -13.01 7.75
C GLN A 297 -28.91 -14.35 7.65
N THR A 298 -28.00 -14.62 8.59
CA THR A 298 -27.46 -15.96 8.82
C THR A 298 -28.58 -16.86 9.32
N HIS A 299 -29.26 -17.56 8.43
CA HIS A 299 -30.06 -18.72 8.80
C HIS A 299 -29.13 -19.92 8.91
N VAL A 300 -28.81 -20.33 10.14
CA VAL A 300 -28.19 -21.63 10.41
C VAL A 300 -29.33 -22.64 10.50
N SER A 301 -29.45 -23.53 9.51
CA SER A 301 -30.29 -24.71 9.62
C SER A 301 -29.38 -25.92 9.76
N THR A 302 -29.35 -26.51 10.96
CA THR A 302 -28.74 -27.81 11.19
C THR A 302 -29.73 -28.88 10.76
N GLY A 303 -29.61 -29.36 9.52
CA GLY A 303 -30.31 -30.55 9.05
C GLY A 303 -29.32 -31.69 8.88
N SER A 304 -29.52 -32.80 9.61
CA SER A 304 -28.87 -34.06 9.33
C SER A 304 -29.49 -34.67 8.07
N CYS A 305 -28.69 -34.95 7.05
CA CYS A 305 -29.14 -35.73 5.90
C CYS A 305 -29.34 -37.19 6.32
N SER A 306 -30.55 -37.53 6.78
CA SER A 306 -30.96 -38.92 6.89
C SER A 306 -31.52 -39.38 5.55
N THR A 307 -30.84 -40.36 4.97
CA THR A 307 -31.35 -41.21 3.90
C THR A 307 -32.58 -41.99 4.38
N GLU A 308 -33.53 -42.14 3.47
CA GLU A 308 -34.71 -43.04 3.50
C GLU A 308 -36.02 -42.53 4.13
N GLY A 309 -37.10 -42.85 3.42
CA GLY A 309 -38.41 -42.21 3.51
C GLY A 309 -39.14 -42.41 4.83
N GLY A 310 -39.91 -41.38 5.21
CA GLY A 310 -40.76 -41.41 6.40
C GLY A 310 -41.85 -40.34 6.31
N GLN A 311 -43.09 -40.82 6.37
CA GLN A 311 -44.38 -40.14 6.41
C GLN A 311 -44.43 -38.87 7.29
N MET A 312 -45.11 -37.82 6.82
CA MET A 312 -45.41 -36.61 7.62
C MET A 312 -46.38 -36.92 8.77
N PRO A 313 -46.13 -36.45 10.01
CA PRO A 313 -47.15 -36.38 11.04
C PRO A 313 -47.93 -35.05 10.98
N ALA A 314 -49.23 -35.15 11.29
CA ALA A 314 -50.20 -34.07 11.30
C ALA A 314 -49.97 -33.04 12.41
N SER A 315 -50.38 -31.79 12.14
CA SER A 315 -50.34 -30.64 13.04
C SER A 315 -51.24 -30.82 14.28
N PRO A 316 -50.83 -30.36 15.48
CA PRO A 316 -51.73 -30.24 16.60
C PRO A 316 -52.54 -28.94 16.54
N THR A 317 -53.85 -29.09 16.66
CA THR A 317 -54.85 -28.04 16.93
C THR A 317 -54.65 -27.52 18.35
N SER A 318 -54.50 -26.21 18.52
CA SER A 318 -54.51 -25.53 19.81
C SER A 318 -55.95 -25.22 20.25
N ALA A 319 -56.25 -25.52 21.52
CA ALA A 319 -57.38 -24.98 22.28
C ALA A 319 -57.05 -23.57 22.81
#